data_AF-A0A954VWY5-F1
#
_entry.id   AF-A0A954VWY5-F1
#
_cell.length_a   1.000
_cell.length_b   1.000
_cell.length_c   1.000
_cell.angle_alpha   90.00
_cell.angle_beta   90.00
_cell.angle_gamma   90.00
#
_symmetry.space_group_name_H-M   'P 1'
#
loop_
_entity.id
_entity.type
_entity.pdbx_description
1 polymer ?
#
loop_
_entity_poly.entity_id
_entity_poly.type
_entity_poly.pdbx_seq_one_letter_code
_entity_poly.pdbx_strand_id
1 'polypeptide(L)'
;MLIYKIVSRALWRTAEATGQFRGAPVDSADGFIHFSNLDQLAETAAKHFAQQDDLLLIEVEADDLGDQLKWEPSRNNQLFPHLYDSLDLKLVLAVYDFPRTTGGAHQIPRRILRSEPSSVDAALQQRITQLEELFSHHQNTVDHLNAIVIQLRTSVERHQSTILRQQNEIETLQDNLSEPPANERPPHY
;
A
#
# COMPACT_ATOMS: atom_id res chain seq x y z
N MET A 1 -11.32 -10.52 11.14
CA MET A 1 -10.96 -11.89 10.71
C MET A 1 -11.84 -12.34 9.53
N LEU A 2 -11.25 -12.89 8.47
CA LEU A 2 -12.00 -13.36 7.29
C LEU A 2 -12.71 -14.70 7.50
N ILE A 3 -13.97 -14.76 7.06
CA ILE A 3 -14.80 -15.97 7.00
C ILE A 3 -15.43 -16.13 5.62
N TYR A 4 -15.80 -17.37 5.29
CA TYR A 4 -16.18 -17.75 3.93
C TYR A 4 -17.49 -18.53 3.87
N LYS A 5 -18.30 -18.21 2.86
CA LYS A 5 -19.50 -18.97 2.50
C LYS A 5 -19.33 -19.59 1.11
N ILE A 6 -19.54 -20.91 1.02
CA ILE A 6 -19.72 -21.58 -0.27
C ILE A 6 -21.21 -21.53 -0.62
N VAL A 7 -21.53 -21.06 -1.82
CA VAL A 7 -22.91 -20.90 -2.30
C VAL A 7 -23.00 -21.24 -3.78
N SER A 8 -24.14 -21.77 -4.25
CA SER A 8 -24.35 -21.94 -5.69
C SER A 8 -24.57 -20.59 -6.36
N ARG A 9 -24.09 -20.44 -7.61
CA ARG A 9 -24.28 -19.20 -8.37
C ARG A 9 -25.76 -18.83 -8.53
N ALA A 10 -26.64 -19.82 -8.66
CA ALA A 10 -28.08 -19.61 -8.76
C ALA A 10 -28.67 -18.97 -7.49
N LEU A 11 -28.28 -19.45 -6.30
CA LEU A 11 -28.71 -18.86 -5.03
C LEU A 11 -28.13 -17.46 -4.86
N TRP A 12 -26.86 -17.28 -5.23
CA TRP A 12 -26.21 -15.98 -5.15
C TRP A 12 -26.89 -14.92 -6.01
N ARG A 13 -27.24 -15.24 -7.26
CA ARG A 13 -27.99 -14.32 -8.14
C ARG A 13 -29.33 -13.87 -7.54
N THR A 14 -30.00 -14.76 -6.82
CA THR A 14 -31.25 -14.41 -6.11
C THR A 14 -30.96 -13.39 -5.00
N ALA A 15 -29.86 -13.57 -4.27
CA ALA A 15 -29.43 -12.63 -3.23
C ALA A 15 -28.98 -11.28 -3.80
N GLU A 16 -28.31 -11.27 -4.95
CA GLU A 16 -27.96 -10.04 -5.68
C GLU A 16 -29.20 -9.24 -6.06
N ALA A 17 -30.28 -9.90 -6.47
CA ALA A 17 -31.54 -9.25 -6.83
C ALA A 17 -32.25 -8.61 -5.63
N THR A 18 -32.07 -9.13 -4.41
CA THR A 18 -32.72 -8.63 -3.19
C THR A 18 -31.79 -7.78 -2.31
N GLY A 19 -30.48 -7.78 -2.59
CA GLY A 19 -29.45 -7.17 -1.75
C GLY A 19 -29.17 -7.93 -0.45
N GLN A 20 -29.77 -9.09 -0.22
CA GLN A 20 -29.59 -9.89 1.00
C GLN A 20 -29.54 -11.39 0.69
N PHE A 21 -28.57 -12.08 1.29
CA PHE A 21 -28.49 -13.53 1.28
C PHE A 21 -29.11 -14.09 2.55
N ARG A 22 -30.21 -14.85 2.40
CA ARG A 22 -31.00 -15.42 3.51
C ARG A 22 -30.63 -16.85 3.89
N GLY A 23 -29.49 -17.33 3.38
CA GLY A 23 -29.04 -18.71 3.57
C GLY A 23 -29.45 -19.64 2.43
N ALA A 24 -28.75 -20.77 2.35
CA ALA A 24 -29.10 -21.93 1.54
C ALA A 24 -30.15 -22.79 2.27
N PRO A 25 -30.77 -23.80 1.61
CA PRO A 25 -31.80 -24.63 2.25
C PRO A 25 -31.37 -25.27 3.58
N VAL A 26 -30.10 -25.66 3.72
CA VAL A 26 -29.55 -26.20 4.99
C VAL A 26 -29.47 -25.12 6.07
N ASP A 27 -29.05 -23.91 5.71
CA ASP A 27 -28.98 -22.79 6.65
C ASP A 27 -30.36 -22.43 7.18
N SER A 28 -31.38 -22.42 6.32
CA SER A 28 -32.76 -22.17 6.72
C SER A 28 -33.33 -23.28 7.60
N ALA A 29 -32.92 -24.54 7.39
CA ALA A 29 -33.34 -25.67 8.22
C ALA A 29 -32.69 -25.61 9.62
N ASP A 30 -31.43 -25.21 9.70
CA ASP A 30 -30.66 -25.15 10.94
C ASP A 30 -30.87 -23.83 11.70
N GLY A 31 -31.40 -22.80 11.03
CA GLY A 31 -31.77 -21.51 11.64
C GLY A 31 -30.65 -20.46 11.65
N PHE A 32 -29.54 -20.71 10.97
CA PHE A 32 -28.39 -19.79 10.85
C PHE A 32 -27.58 -20.06 9.58
N ILE A 33 -26.85 -19.07 9.10
CA ILE A 33 -25.98 -19.21 7.92
C ILE A 33 -24.63 -19.77 8.35
N HIS A 34 -24.26 -20.93 7.80
CA HIS A 34 -22.97 -21.54 8.04
C HIS A 34 -21.86 -20.85 7.27
N PHE A 35 -20.83 -20.39 7.96
CA PHE A 35 -19.57 -19.97 7.38
C PHE A 35 -18.45 -20.96 7.75
N SER A 36 -17.27 -20.78 7.16
CA SER A 36 -16.04 -21.48 7.52
C SER A 36 -14.91 -20.47 7.55
N ASN A 37 -13.90 -20.67 8.41
CA ASN A 37 -12.63 -19.96 8.25
C ASN A 37 -11.78 -20.62 7.13
N LEU A 38 -10.60 -20.06 6.86
CA LEU A 38 -9.74 -20.53 5.77
C LEU A 38 -9.32 -22.00 5.95
N ASP A 39 -8.92 -22.39 7.16
CA ASP A 39 -8.43 -23.74 7.47
C ASP A 39 -9.52 -24.80 7.32
N GLN A 40 -10.78 -24.41 7.55
CA GLN A 40 -11.95 -25.29 7.45
C GLN A 40 -12.46 -25.46 6.02
N LEU A 41 -12.10 -24.56 5.10
CA LEU A 41 -12.75 -24.43 3.80
C LEU A 41 -12.58 -25.68 2.93
N ALA A 42 -11.37 -26.25 2.88
CA ALA A 42 -11.08 -27.43 2.07
C ALA A 42 -11.92 -28.64 2.49
N GLU A 43 -12.03 -28.89 3.80
CA GLU A 43 -12.83 -29.98 4.35
C GLU A 43 -14.34 -29.73 4.16
N THR A 44 -14.81 -28.49 4.38
CA THR A 44 -16.21 -28.12 4.14
C THR A 44 -16.60 -28.36 2.68
N ALA A 45 -15.75 -27.94 1.73
CA ALA A 45 -15.95 -28.18 0.30
C ALA A 45 -15.99 -29.68 -0.04
N ALA A 46 -15.02 -30.46 0.49
CA ALA A 46 -14.96 -31.89 0.24
C ALA A 46 -16.16 -32.67 0.83
N LYS A 47 -16.68 -32.24 1.98
CA LYS A 47 -17.78 -32.95 2.66
C LYS A 47 -19.16 -32.63 2.08
N HIS A 48 -19.41 -31.37 1.75
CA HIS A 48 -20.75 -30.90 1.40
C HIS A 48 -20.93 -30.59 -0.09
N PHE A 49 -19.83 -30.36 -0.82
CA PHE A 49 -19.87 -29.82 -2.18
C PHE A 49 -19.09 -30.68 -3.21
N ALA A 50 -18.55 -31.84 -2.85
CA ALA A 50 -17.64 -32.65 -3.68
C ALA A 50 -18.06 -32.88 -5.15
N GLN A 51 -19.35 -32.96 -5.42
CA GLN A 51 -19.91 -33.25 -6.74
C GLN A 51 -20.72 -32.08 -7.33
N GLN A 52 -20.63 -30.91 -6.72
CA GLN A 52 -21.35 -29.72 -7.16
C GLN A 52 -20.40 -28.82 -7.95
N ASP A 53 -20.85 -28.37 -9.10
CA ASP A 53 -20.20 -27.36 -9.91
C ASP A 53 -20.99 -26.04 -9.82
N ASP A 54 -20.51 -24.99 -10.50
CA ASP A 54 -21.13 -23.67 -10.50
C ASP A 54 -21.32 -23.06 -9.10
N LEU A 55 -20.27 -23.19 -8.30
CA LEU A 55 -20.19 -22.62 -6.96
C LEU A 55 -19.40 -21.31 -6.95
N LEU A 56 -19.72 -20.50 -5.96
CA LEU A 56 -19.04 -19.28 -5.60
C LEU A 56 -18.53 -19.39 -4.16
N LEU A 57 -17.44 -18.67 -3.89
CA LEU A 57 -16.90 -18.46 -2.56
C LEU A 57 -17.05 -16.99 -2.20
N ILE A 58 -17.82 -16.72 -1.14
CA ILE A 58 -18.10 -15.37 -0.64
C ILE A 58 -17.19 -15.11 0.54
N GLU A 59 -16.44 -14.02 0.51
CA GLU A 59 -15.52 -13.57 1.56
C GLU A 59 -16.13 -12.40 2.33
N VAL A 60 -16.14 -12.51 3.65
CA VAL A 60 -16.76 -11.56 4.58
C VAL A 60 -15.82 -11.30 5.76
N GLU A 61 -15.79 -10.06 6.24
CA GLU A 61 -15.12 -9.69 7.50
C GLU A 61 -16.05 -10.05 8.67
N ALA A 62 -15.62 -11.01 9.51
CA ALA A 62 -16.39 -11.48 10.66
C ALA A 62 -16.72 -10.35 11.64
N ASP A 63 -15.79 -9.40 11.81
CA ASP A 63 -15.92 -8.32 12.79
C ASP A 63 -17.06 -7.34 12.41
N ASP A 64 -17.39 -7.24 11.12
CA ASP A 64 -18.48 -6.39 10.61
C ASP A 64 -19.88 -6.98 10.83
N LEU A 65 -19.97 -8.28 11.18
CA LEU A 65 -21.25 -8.97 11.42
C LEU A 65 -21.77 -8.80 12.85
N GLY A 66 -20.95 -8.27 13.75
CA GLY A 66 -21.33 -7.96 15.14
C GLY A 66 -21.87 -9.16 15.93
N ASP A 67 -22.79 -8.89 16.86
CA ASP A 67 -23.30 -9.85 17.84
C ASP A 67 -24.14 -11.00 17.25
N GLN A 68 -24.51 -10.91 15.97
CA GLN A 68 -25.26 -11.97 15.29
C GLN A 68 -24.37 -13.12 14.83
N LEU A 69 -23.06 -12.90 14.76
CA LEU A 69 -22.09 -13.95 14.45
C LEU A 69 -21.67 -14.66 15.73
N LYS A 70 -21.90 -15.96 15.79
CA LYS A 70 -21.47 -16.81 16.91
C LYS A 70 -20.47 -17.85 16.45
N TRP A 71 -19.48 -18.10 17.30
CA TRP A 71 -18.49 -19.15 17.11
C TRP A 71 -18.89 -20.35 17.96
N GLU A 72 -19.35 -21.42 17.32
CA GLU A 72 -19.92 -22.56 18.03
C GLU A 72 -19.22 -23.87 17.66
N PRO A 73 -19.04 -24.79 18.63
CA PRO A 73 -18.45 -26.09 18.34
C PRO A 73 -19.30 -26.86 17.34
N SER A 74 -18.66 -27.41 16.31
CA SER A 74 -19.28 -28.30 15.34
C SER A 74 -18.45 -29.58 15.23
N ARG A 75 -18.07 -29.99 14.01
CA ARG A 75 -17.23 -31.18 13.79
C ARG A 75 -15.87 -31.04 14.46
N ASN A 76 -15.34 -32.17 14.95
CA ASN A 76 -14.01 -32.27 15.56
C ASN A 76 -13.77 -31.27 16.70
N ASN A 77 -14.85 -30.80 17.36
CA ASN A 77 -14.80 -29.77 18.40
C ASN A 77 -14.15 -28.44 17.95
N GLN A 78 -14.12 -28.20 16.64
CA GLN A 78 -13.68 -26.92 16.06
C GLN A 78 -14.84 -25.93 16.06
N LEU A 79 -14.52 -24.64 16.26
CA LEU A 79 -15.50 -23.56 16.25
C LEU A 79 -15.80 -23.15 14.80
N PHE A 80 -17.07 -23.18 14.43
CA PHE A 80 -17.55 -22.68 13.14
C PHE A 80 -18.31 -21.36 13.34
N PRO A 81 -18.13 -20.39 12.43
CA PRO A 81 -18.89 -19.15 12.43
C PRO A 81 -20.31 -19.39 11.92
N HIS A 82 -21.30 -19.06 12.74
CA HIS A 82 -22.73 -19.14 12.43
C HIS A 82 -23.37 -17.76 12.55
N LEU A 83 -23.96 -17.27 11.46
CA LEU A 83 -24.66 -15.98 11.44
C LEU A 83 -26.15 -16.19 11.68
N TYR A 84 -26.68 -15.64 12.77
CA TYR A 84 -28.11 -15.69 13.15
C TYR A 84 -28.94 -14.57 12.54
N ASP A 85 -28.58 -14.16 11.32
CA ASP A 85 -29.27 -13.14 10.54
C ASP A 85 -29.05 -13.41 9.04
N SER A 86 -29.73 -12.66 8.18
CA SER A 86 -29.39 -12.56 6.78
C SER A 86 -28.08 -11.80 6.59
N LEU A 87 -27.31 -12.17 5.56
CA LEU A 87 -26.11 -11.44 5.15
C LEU A 87 -26.50 -10.30 4.21
N ASP A 88 -26.32 -9.04 4.63
CA ASP A 88 -26.37 -7.88 3.73
C ASP A 88 -25.18 -7.96 2.75
N LEU A 89 -25.47 -7.88 1.45
CA LEU A 89 -24.43 -7.97 0.41
C LEU A 89 -23.42 -6.82 0.47
N LYS A 90 -23.73 -5.72 1.16
CA LYS A 90 -22.77 -4.63 1.42
C LYS A 90 -21.62 -5.03 2.32
N LEU A 91 -21.79 -6.09 3.12
CA LEU A 91 -20.75 -6.62 4.02
C LEU A 91 -19.85 -7.65 3.32
N VAL A 92 -20.08 -7.91 2.03
CA VAL A 92 -19.28 -8.85 1.23
C VAL A 92 -18.06 -8.12 0.70
N LEU A 93 -16.88 -8.63 1.04
CA LEU A 93 -15.62 -8.07 0.57
C LEU A 93 -15.29 -8.51 -0.84
N ALA A 94 -15.52 -9.79 -1.14
CA ALA A 94 -15.25 -10.34 -2.46
C ALA A 94 -16.09 -11.59 -2.74
N VAL A 95 -16.27 -11.84 -4.04
CA VAL A 95 -16.91 -13.05 -4.58
C VAL A 95 -15.94 -13.67 -5.57
N TYR A 96 -15.64 -14.96 -5.36
CA TYR A 96 -14.73 -15.71 -6.21
C TYR A 96 -15.47 -16.87 -6.88
N ASP A 97 -15.11 -17.17 -8.12
CA ASP A 97 -15.46 -18.45 -8.72
C ASP A 97 -14.82 -19.58 -7.91
N PHE A 98 -15.58 -20.65 -7.65
CA PHE A 98 -15.11 -21.79 -6.88
C PHE A 98 -15.18 -23.09 -7.70
N PRO A 99 -14.39 -23.20 -8.78
CA PRO A 99 -14.47 -24.32 -9.71
C PRO A 99 -13.84 -25.59 -9.14
N ARG A 100 -14.24 -26.74 -9.69
CA ARG A 100 -13.59 -28.01 -9.43
C ARG A 100 -12.33 -28.18 -10.27
N THR A 101 -11.31 -28.76 -9.67
CA THR A 101 -10.09 -29.21 -10.34
C THR A 101 -10.33 -30.51 -11.09
N THR A 102 -9.42 -30.87 -12.00
CA THR A 102 -9.44 -32.17 -12.68
C THR A 102 -9.35 -33.36 -11.73
N GLY A 103 -8.83 -33.17 -10.51
CA GLY A 103 -8.79 -34.17 -9.44
C GLY A 103 -10.07 -34.26 -8.59
N GLY A 104 -11.12 -33.48 -8.91
CA GLY A 104 -12.42 -33.52 -8.24
C GLY A 104 -12.54 -32.64 -6.99
N ALA A 105 -11.43 -32.13 -6.44
CA ALA A 105 -11.41 -31.16 -5.35
C ALA A 105 -11.70 -29.74 -5.85
N HIS A 106 -12.19 -28.85 -4.98
CA HIS A 106 -12.45 -27.45 -5.34
C HIS A 106 -11.18 -26.61 -5.25
N GLN A 107 -10.99 -25.71 -6.21
CA GLN A 107 -9.82 -24.85 -6.26
C GLN A 107 -10.02 -23.64 -5.33
N ILE A 108 -9.30 -23.62 -4.20
CA ILE A 108 -9.26 -22.45 -3.33
C ILE A 108 -8.50 -21.31 -4.04
N PRO A 109 -9.08 -20.09 -4.16
CA PRO A 109 -8.42 -18.97 -4.80
C PRO A 109 -7.07 -18.65 -4.15
N ARG A 110 -6.00 -18.52 -4.95
CA ARG A 110 -4.65 -18.20 -4.44
C ARG A 110 -4.59 -16.90 -3.64
N ARG A 111 -5.52 -15.96 -3.90
CA ARG A 111 -5.56 -14.68 -3.20
C ARG A 111 -5.89 -14.84 -1.71
N ILE A 112 -6.78 -15.77 -1.36
CA ILE A 112 -7.22 -15.97 0.02
C ILE A 112 -6.30 -16.90 0.83
N LEU A 113 -5.37 -17.58 0.16
CA LEU A 113 -4.29 -18.35 0.80
C LEU A 113 -3.15 -17.46 1.35
N ARG A 114 -3.20 -16.14 1.11
CA ARG A 114 -2.20 -15.17 1.55
C ARG A 114 -2.68 -14.44 2.80
N SER A 115 -2.73 -15.15 3.93
CA SER A 115 -3.33 -14.62 5.16
C SER A 115 -2.47 -14.79 6.41
N GLU A 116 -1.16 -14.99 6.25
CA GLU A 116 -0.16 -14.84 7.31
C GLU A 116 1.10 -14.24 6.66
N PRO A 117 1.79 -13.27 7.28
CA PRO A 117 3.04 -12.75 6.75
C PRO A 117 4.03 -13.91 6.70
N SER A 118 4.26 -14.41 5.50
CA SER A 118 5.25 -15.44 5.24
C SER A 118 6.61 -14.92 5.68
N SER A 119 7.56 -15.82 5.97
CA SER A 119 8.98 -15.45 6.11
C SER A 119 9.51 -14.60 4.94
N VAL A 120 8.86 -14.69 3.78
CA VAL A 120 9.11 -13.85 2.60
C VAL A 120 8.60 -12.41 2.80
N ASP A 121 7.44 -12.21 3.41
CA ASP A 121 6.88 -10.88 3.64
C ASP A 121 7.69 -10.11 4.69
N ALA A 122 8.15 -10.78 5.74
CA ALA A 122 9.09 -10.19 6.70
C ALA A 122 10.42 -9.79 6.01
N ALA A 123 10.93 -10.63 5.11
CA ALA A 123 12.14 -10.33 4.34
C ALA A 123 11.94 -9.16 3.36
N LEU A 124 10.76 -9.06 2.73
CA LEU A 124 10.40 -7.94 1.87
C LEU A 124 10.25 -6.65 2.68
N GLN A 125 9.62 -6.71 3.85
CA GLN A 125 9.50 -5.55 4.75
C GLN A 125 10.87 -5.06 5.19
N GLN A 126 11.77 -5.99 5.57
CA GLN A 126 13.15 -5.66 5.90
C GLN A 126 13.90 -5.04 4.72
N ARG A 127 13.68 -5.54 3.50
CA ARG A 127 14.28 -4.98 2.27
C ARG A 127 13.78 -3.57 1.98
N ILE A 128 12.49 -3.31 2.20
CA ILE A 128 11.87 -1.99 2.04
C ILE A 128 12.51 -1.02 3.04
N THR A 129 12.60 -1.38 4.32
CA THR A 129 13.25 -0.55 5.34
C THR A 129 14.71 -0.24 4.99
N GLN A 130 15.48 -1.24 4.54
CA GLN A 130 16.86 -1.02 4.08
C GLN A 130 16.96 -0.06 2.88
N LEU A 131 16.00 -0.13 1.95
CA LEU A 131 15.96 0.77 0.80
C LEU A 131 15.58 2.20 1.20
N GLU A 132 14.66 2.37 2.15
CA GLU A 132 14.28 3.67 2.69
C GLU A 132 15.45 4.35 3.42
N GLU A 133 16.20 3.58 4.23
CA GLU A 133 17.43 4.07 4.89
C GLU A 133 18.49 4.49 3.87
N LEU A 134 18.73 3.66 2.85
CA LEU A 134 19.69 3.97 1.79
C LEU A 134 19.28 5.23 1.00
N PHE A 135 17.99 5.36 0.68
CA PHE A 135 17.47 6.52 -0.02
C PHE A 135 17.62 7.79 0.82
N SER A 136 17.31 7.72 2.12
CA SER A 136 17.50 8.81 3.07
C SER A 136 18.97 9.24 3.15
N HIS A 137 19.91 8.28 3.18
CA HIS A 137 21.34 8.58 3.16
C HIS A 137 21.78 9.28 1.87
N HIS A 138 21.30 8.84 0.71
CA HIS A 138 21.58 9.51 -0.56
C HIS A 138 20.99 10.91 -0.62
N GLN A 139 19.78 11.11 -0.09
CA GLN A 139 19.15 12.43 -0.05
C GLN A 139 19.97 13.40 0.81
N ASN A 140 20.44 12.97 1.99
CA ASN A 140 21.33 13.78 2.83
C ASN A 140 22.64 14.14 2.11
N THR A 141 23.18 13.23 1.31
CA THR A 141 24.39 13.49 0.50
C THR A 141 24.13 14.56 -0.56
N VAL A 142 22.99 14.47 -1.26
CA VAL A 142 22.58 15.47 -2.25
C VAL A 142 22.41 16.84 -1.61
N ASP A 143 21.76 16.91 -0.45
CA ASP A 143 21.56 18.16 0.28
C ASP A 143 22.89 18.78 0.72
N HIS A 144 23.84 17.95 1.18
CA HIS A 144 25.19 18.39 1.53
C HIS A 144 25.95 18.96 0.32
N LEU A 145 25.91 18.27 -0.82
CA LEU A 145 26.54 18.74 -2.05
C LEU A 145 25.92 20.06 -2.54
N ASN A 146 24.59 20.19 -2.46
CA ASN A 146 23.90 21.44 -2.80
C ASN A 146 24.35 22.60 -1.90
N ALA A 147 24.52 22.37 -0.60
CA ALA A 147 25.03 23.37 0.32
C ALA A 147 26.46 23.83 -0.07
N ILE A 148 27.34 22.90 -0.44
CA ILE A 148 28.70 23.22 -0.93
C ILE A 148 28.63 24.07 -2.21
N VAL A 149 27.78 23.70 -3.18
CA VAL A 149 27.62 24.47 -4.42
C VAL A 149 27.16 25.90 -4.14
N ILE A 150 26.23 26.10 -3.20
CA ILE A 150 25.78 27.43 -2.79
C ILE A 150 26.94 28.24 -2.17
N GLN A 151 27.73 27.62 -1.29
CA GLN A 151 28.90 28.26 -0.69
C GLN A 151 29.94 28.67 -1.74
N LEU A 152 30.23 27.79 -2.70
CA LEU A 152 31.15 28.06 -3.79
C LEU A 152 30.66 29.21 -4.68
N ARG A 153 29.37 29.22 -5.06
CA ARG A 153 28.78 30.32 -5.85
C ARG A 153 28.94 31.66 -5.12
N THR A 154 28.62 31.69 -3.83
CA THR A 154 28.76 32.90 -3.01
C THR A 154 30.22 33.36 -2.93
N SER A 155 31.17 32.43 -2.83
CA SER A 155 32.60 32.76 -2.83
C SER A 155 33.05 33.38 -4.15
N VAL A 156 32.61 32.80 -5.28
CA VAL A 156 32.90 33.33 -6.62
C VAL A 156 32.36 34.75 -6.80
N GLU A 157 31.12 35.01 -6.38
CA GLU A 157 30.50 36.36 -6.45
C GLU A 157 31.29 37.40 -5.64
N ARG A 158 31.77 37.03 -4.44
CA ARG A 158 32.65 37.91 -3.65
C ARG A 158 33.97 38.19 -4.36
N HIS A 159 34.61 37.16 -4.93
CA HIS A 159 35.87 37.35 -5.65
C HIS A 159 35.70 38.22 -6.91
N GLN A 160 34.60 38.04 -7.66
CA GLN A 160 34.28 38.89 -8.81
C GLN A 160 34.09 40.36 -8.40
N SER A 161 33.40 40.60 -7.28
CA SER A 161 33.20 41.96 -6.75
C SER A 161 34.52 42.62 -6.36
N THR A 162 35.44 41.87 -5.73
CA THR A 162 36.79 42.35 -5.39
C THR A 162 37.61 42.67 -6.64
N ILE A 163 37.56 41.81 -7.66
CA ILE A 163 38.27 42.02 -8.93
C ILE A 163 37.78 43.30 -9.60
N LEU A 164 36.46 43.50 -9.70
CA LEU A 164 35.88 44.71 -10.29
C LEU A 164 36.33 45.97 -9.54
N ARG A 165 36.36 45.94 -8.20
CA ARG A 165 36.86 47.06 -7.40
C ARG A 165 38.34 47.35 -7.71
N GLN A 166 39.17 46.33 -7.76
CA GLN A 166 40.60 46.48 -8.07
C GLN A 166 40.83 47.01 -9.49
N GLN A 167 40.02 46.56 -10.47
CA GLN A 167 40.09 47.07 -11.84
C GLN A 167 39.77 48.57 -11.89
N ASN A 168 38.71 49.01 -11.22
CA ASN A 168 38.37 50.44 -11.14
C ASN A 168 39.47 51.26 -10.44
N GLU A 169 40.07 50.74 -9.36
CA GLU A 169 41.20 51.41 -8.68
C GLU A 169 42.41 51.54 -9.64
N ILE A 170 42.74 50.50 -10.41
CA ILE A 170 43.80 50.56 -11.42
C ILE A 170 43.50 51.59 -12.50
N GLU A 171 42.27 51.63 -13.01
CA GLU A 171 41.84 52.59 -14.05
C GLU A 171 41.99 54.03 -13.54
N THR A 172 41.51 54.33 -12.32
CA THR A 172 41.68 55.67 -11.72
C THR A 172 43.14 56.08 -11.53
N LEU A 173 44.02 55.13 -11.17
CA LEU A 173 45.45 55.40 -11.03
C LEU A 173 46.11 55.66 -12.39
N GLN A 174 45.69 54.96 -13.44
CA GLN A 174 46.17 55.16 -14.81
C GLN A 174 45.75 56.52 -15.38
N ASP A 175 44.52 56.96 -15.11
CA ASP A 175 44.02 58.28 -15.51
C ASP A 175 44.81 59.41 -14.82
N ASN A 176 45.03 59.30 -13.51
CA ASN A 176 45.83 60.28 -12.75
C ASN A 176 47.30 60.36 -13.21
N LEU A 177 47.87 59.26 -13.72
CA LEU A 177 49.22 59.24 -14.29
C LEU A 177 49.28 59.84 -15.70
N SER A 178 48.13 59.95 -16.38
CA SER A 178 48.02 60.45 -17.76
C SER A 178 47.71 61.95 -17.84
N GLU A 179 47.32 62.59 -16.72
CA GLU A 179 47.16 64.04 -16.65
C GLU A 179 48.54 64.76 -16.58
N PRO A 180 48.84 65.72 -17.48
CA PRO A 180 50.09 66.46 -17.41
C PRO A 180 50.13 67.33 -16.13
N PRO A 181 51.30 67.49 -15.47
CA PRO A 181 51.39 68.29 -14.26
C PRO A 181 50.89 69.72 -14.51
N ALA A 182 50.10 70.24 -13.57
CA ALA A 182 49.62 71.61 -13.61
C ALA A 182 50.82 72.55 -13.86
N ASN A 183 50.75 73.26 -14.99
CA ASN A 183 51.81 74.12 -15.45
C ASN A 183 51.86 75.37 -14.54
N GLU A 184 52.52 75.26 -13.39
CA GLU A 184 52.84 76.40 -12.54
C GLU A 184 53.83 77.29 -13.29
N ARG A 185 53.30 78.32 -13.98
CA ARG A 185 54.14 79.38 -14.53
C ARG A 185 54.85 80.07 -13.36
N PRO A 186 56.19 80.18 -13.37
CA PRO A 186 56.90 80.88 -12.30
C PRO A 186 56.51 82.37 -12.31
N PRO A 187 56.48 83.04 -11.14
CA PRO A 187 56.15 84.44 -11.07
C PRO A 187 57.18 85.25 -11.87
N HIS A 188 56.70 85.98 -12.87
CA HIS A 188 57.50 87.01 -13.52
C HIS A 188 57.73 88.14 -12.51
N TYR A 189 59.00 88.55 -12.40
CA TYR A 189 59.57 89.61 -11.57
C TYR A 189 58.67 90.81 -11.28
#